data_AF-A0A925L5K4-F1
#
_entry.id   AF-A0A925L5K4-F1
#
_cell.length_a   1.000
_cell.length_b   1.000
_cell.length_c   1.000
_cell.angle_alpha   90.00
_cell.angle_beta   90.00
_cell.angle_gamma   90.00
#
_symmetry.space_group_name_H-M   'P 1'
#
loop_
_entity.id
_entity.type
_entity.pdbx_description
1 polymer ?
#
loop_
_entity_poly.entity_id
_entity_poly.type
_entity_poly.pdbx_seq_one_letter_code
_entity_poly.pdbx_strand_id
1 'polypeptide(L)'
;MGLHADSDLRPPSPPRKRRGHERPAHAGRLPAHRRYSRFVGLMKVVLPSLAVVLLGLVLAWPRLTSTEDRFQLGFSALSPNSVESLSMVNARFFGINSRNQPFTVTADVATEDDPGSGIMVLDQPKADFTTMSGAGVYLEARRGFYYQKQQLLDLEGEVNMFHDNGYELHTEKARLDLKRSTAEGNVPVIGQGPQGRINGQGFRILEKGAQILVTGKSSLNLKGAGSK
;
A
#
# COMPACT_ATOMS: atom_id res chain seq x y z
N MET A 1 -101.21 5.16 91.51
CA MET A 1 -100.89 5.56 90.12
C MET A 1 -99.38 5.45 90.00
N GLY A 2 -98.88 4.54 89.15
CA GLY A 2 -97.45 4.23 89.03
C GLY A 2 -97.13 2.78 89.40
N LEU A 3 -97.37 1.86 88.45
CA LEU A 3 -96.97 0.46 88.51
C LEU A 3 -95.57 0.34 87.92
N HIS A 4 -94.61 -0.18 88.68
CA HIS A 4 -93.49 -0.94 88.11
C HIS A 4 -93.08 -2.00 89.12
N ALA A 5 -93.43 -3.25 88.80
CA ALA A 5 -92.97 -4.43 89.50
C ALA A 5 -91.62 -4.85 88.90
N ASP A 6 -90.65 -5.00 89.77
CA ASP A 6 -89.34 -5.60 89.52
C ASP A 6 -89.27 -6.87 90.38
N SER A 7 -88.91 -8.00 89.81
CA SER A 7 -88.54 -9.19 90.59
C SER A 7 -87.61 -10.07 89.76
N ASP A 8 -86.33 -9.92 90.07
CA ASP A 8 -85.21 -10.74 89.67
C ASP A 8 -85.49 -12.25 89.74
N LEU A 9 -85.12 -12.97 88.68
CA LEU A 9 -84.66 -14.36 88.78
C LEU A 9 -83.54 -14.63 87.76
N ARG A 10 -82.39 -15.07 88.29
CA ARG A 10 -81.24 -15.70 87.60
C ARG A 10 -80.63 -16.70 88.60
N PRO A 11 -79.80 -17.66 88.18
CA PRO A 11 -79.64 -18.37 86.90
C PRO A 11 -79.66 -19.92 87.20
N PRO A 12 -79.02 -20.93 86.51
CA PRO A 12 -77.71 -20.94 85.81
C PRO A 12 -77.67 -21.62 84.41
N SER A 13 -76.64 -21.25 83.65
CA SER A 13 -76.13 -21.88 82.40
C SER A 13 -75.22 -23.08 82.73
N PRO A 14 -74.90 -24.05 81.83
CA PRO A 14 -74.09 -23.84 80.60
C PRO A 14 -74.36 -24.90 79.47
N PRO A 15 -73.49 -25.15 78.45
CA PRO A 15 -72.62 -24.28 77.62
C PRO A 15 -72.89 -24.38 76.08
N ARG A 16 -72.35 -23.37 75.34
CA ARG A 16 -71.82 -23.32 73.93
C ARG A 16 -71.94 -24.58 73.05
N LYS A 17 -72.18 -24.55 71.73
CA LYS A 17 -71.77 -23.57 70.68
C LYS A 17 -72.40 -23.96 69.32
N ARG A 18 -72.91 -22.94 68.60
CA ARG A 18 -72.85 -22.69 67.13
C ARG A 18 -73.36 -23.80 66.18
N ARG A 19 -74.58 -23.65 65.65
CA ARG A 19 -74.94 -22.98 64.36
C ARG A 19 -74.32 -23.60 63.11
N GLY A 20 -75.21 -24.09 62.26
CA GLY A 20 -75.26 -23.67 60.86
C GLY A 20 -74.66 -24.65 59.86
N HIS A 21 -75.52 -25.53 59.34
CA HIS A 21 -75.34 -26.18 58.06
C HIS A 21 -75.18 -25.15 56.94
N GLU A 22 -74.04 -25.17 56.24
CA GLU A 22 -73.97 -24.79 54.83
C GLU A 22 -73.16 -25.84 54.07
N ARG A 23 -73.78 -26.30 52.97
CA ARG A 23 -73.30 -27.34 52.06
C ARG A 23 -72.08 -26.84 51.28
N PRO A 24 -70.97 -27.58 51.18
CA PRO A 24 -69.98 -27.29 50.16
C PRO A 24 -70.42 -27.92 48.83
N ALA A 25 -70.83 -27.07 47.90
CA ALA A 25 -70.90 -27.42 46.49
C ALA A 25 -69.49 -27.81 46.00
N HIS A 26 -69.37 -29.00 45.42
CA HIS A 26 -68.24 -29.35 44.58
C HIS A 26 -68.27 -28.50 43.32
N ALA A 27 -67.30 -27.59 43.18
CA ALA A 27 -66.97 -26.96 41.91
C ALA A 27 -65.46 -26.71 41.82
N GLY A 28 -64.82 -27.37 40.84
CA GLY A 28 -63.65 -26.85 40.14
C GLY A 28 -62.33 -26.78 40.90
N ARG A 29 -61.61 -27.90 40.97
CA ARG A 29 -60.14 -27.86 40.95
C ARG A 29 -59.69 -27.26 39.60
N LEU A 30 -59.05 -26.10 39.62
CA LEU A 30 -58.14 -25.67 38.54
C LEU A 30 -56.73 -25.50 39.12
N PRO A 31 -55.75 -26.32 38.71
CA PRO A 31 -54.38 -26.24 39.21
C PRO A 31 -53.59 -25.21 38.39
N ALA A 32 -53.39 -24.01 38.94
CA ALA A 32 -52.69 -22.95 38.22
C ALA A 32 -51.58 -22.24 39.02
N HIS A 33 -50.74 -22.95 39.78
CA HIS A 33 -49.51 -22.32 40.32
C HIS A 33 -48.24 -23.19 40.31
N ARG A 34 -48.23 -24.33 39.62
CA ARG A 34 -47.01 -25.16 39.44
C ARG A 34 -46.14 -24.74 38.24
N ARG A 35 -46.66 -23.89 37.35
CA ARG A 35 -45.95 -23.44 36.14
C ARG A 35 -45.01 -22.25 36.40
N TYR A 36 -45.39 -21.32 37.28
CA TYR A 36 -44.56 -20.15 37.61
C TYR A 36 -43.27 -20.53 38.37
N SER A 37 -43.35 -21.49 39.31
CA SER A 37 -42.18 -21.98 40.05
C SER A 37 -41.17 -22.71 39.16
N ARG A 38 -41.62 -23.48 38.17
CA ARG A 38 -40.75 -24.14 37.18
C ARG A 38 -40.16 -23.16 36.17
N PHE A 39 -40.92 -22.13 35.79
CA PHE A 39 -40.45 -21.06 34.91
C PHE A 39 -39.31 -20.24 35.54
N VAL A 40 -39.43 -19.87 36.82
CA VAL A 40 -38.36 -19.16 37.54
C VAL A 40 -37.14 -20.07 37.75
N GLY A 41 -37.35 -21.35 38.02
CA GLY A 41 -36.27 -22.35 38.11
C GLY A 41 -35.51 -22.51 36.79
N LEU A 42 -36.23 -22.56 35.66
CA LEU A 42 -35.64 -22.63 34.33
C LEU A 42 -34.85 -21.34 34.01
N MET A 43 -35.42 -20.18 34.34
CA MET A 43 -34.78 -18.88 34.06
C MET A 43 -33.46 -18.69 34.81
N LYS A 44 -33.31 -19.25 36.01
CA LYS A 44 -32.05 -19.25 36.78
C LYS A 44 -30.91 -20.02 36.10
N VAL A 45 -31.22 -20.94 35.18
CA VAL A 45 -30.22 -21.73 34.44
C VAL A 45 -30.07 -21.19 33.01
N VAL A 46 -31.16 -20.79 32.37
CA VAL A 46 -31.17 -20.25 31.00
C VAL A 46 -30.43 -18.92 30.91
N LEU A 47 -30.60 -18.00 31.87
CA LEU A 47 -29.89 -16.71 31.85
C LEU A 47 -28.37 -16.83 31.88
N PRO A 48 -27.75 -17.53 32.85
CA PRO A 48 -26.29 -17.65 32.87
C PRO A 48 -25.76 -18.50 31.72
N SER A 49 -26.48 -19.54 31.27
CA SER A 49 -26.05 -20.32 30.10
C SER A 49 -26.08 -19.50 28.82
N LEU A 50 -27.11 -18.68 28.61
CA LEU A 50 -27.19 -17.73 27.49
C LEU A 50 -26.03 -16.74 27.52
N ALA A 51 -25.67 -16.21 28.69
CA ALA A 51 -24.54 -15.31 28.84
C ALA A 51 -23.19 -15.98 28.47
N VAL A 52 -22.98 -17.22 28.88
CA VAL A 52 -21.78 -18.00 28.51
C VAL A 52 -21.74 -18.28 27.01
N VAL A 53 -22.88 -18.62 26.39
CA VAL A 53 -22.99 -18.84 24.95
C VAL A 53 -22.67 -17.56 24.18
N LEU A 54 -23.23 -16.41 24.59
CA LEU A 54 -22.94 -15.12 23.96
C LEU A 54 -21.47 -14.72 24.11
N LEU A 55 -20.86 -14.91 25.28
CA LEU A 55 -19.42 -14.70 25.47
C LEU A 55 -18.58 -15.61 24.58
N GLY A 56 -18.94 -16.90 24.49
CA GLY A 56 -18.30 -17.83 23.56
C GLY A 56 -18.42 -17.39 22.11
N LEU A 57 -19.59 -16.86 21.71
CA LEU A 57 -19.82 -16.35 20.36
C LEU A 57 -18.96 -15.12 20.06
N VAL A 58 -18.82 -14.19 21.01
CA VAL A 58 -17.95 -13.01 20.87
C VAL A 58 -16.48 -13.41 20.74
N LEU A 59 -16.04 -14.42 21.51
CA LEU A 59 -14.67 -14.95 21.43
C LEU A 59 -14.41 -15.74 20.14
N ALA A 60 -15.44 -16.39 19.59
CA ALA A 60 -15.37 -17.11 18.32
C ALA A 60 -15.58 -16.22 17.10
N TRP A 61 -16.15 -15.02 17.29
CA TRP A 61 -16.46 -14.04 16.23
C TRP A 61 -15.27 -13.76 15.30
N PRO A 62 -14.04 -13.52 15.78
CA PRO A 62 -12.90 -13.24 14.90
C PRO A 62 -12.56 -14.41 13.97
N ARG A 63 -12.84 -15.65 14.40
CA ARG A 63 -12.56 -16.86 13.60
C ARG A 63 -13.61 -17.09 12.52
N LEU A 64 -14.84 -16.60 12.73
CA LEU A 64 -15.95 -16.70 11.78
C LEU A 64 -15.90 -15.58 10.72
N THR A 65 -15.36 -14.41 11.05
CA THR A 65 -15.21 -13.28 10.11
C THR A 65 -13.87 -13.26 9.37
N SER A 66 -13.06 -14.31 9.49
CA SER A 66 -11.76 -14.42 8.80
C SER A 66 -11.86 -14.94 7.36
N THR A 67 -13.06 -14.96 6.78
CA THR A 67 -13.32 -15.43 5.41
C THR A 67 -14.18 -14.39 4.69
N GLU A 68 -13.53 -13.62 3.79
CA GLU A 68 -14.10 -12.76 2.73
C GLU A 68 -14.85 -11.49 3.23
N ASP A 69 -14.66 -10.26 2.76
CA ASP A 69 -13.96 -9.71 1.60
C ASP A 69 -13.58 -8.24 1.88
N ARG A 70 -12.46 -7.83 1.29
CA ARG A 70 -11.84 -6.52 1.45
C ARG A 70 -12.64 -5.45 0.69
N PHE A 71 -13.56 -4.77 1.36
CA PHE A 71 -14.07 -3.48 0.87
C PHE A 71 -13.13 -2.36 1.33
N GLN A 72 -11.99 -2.22 0.63
CA GLN A 72 -11.00 -1.16 0.87
C GLN A 72 -11.29 0.03 -0.06
N LEU A 73 -12.15 0.94 0.39
CA LEU A 73 -12.12 2.31 -0.11
C LEU A 73 -10.93 3.02 0.55
N GLY A 74 -9.85 3.13 -0.22
CA GLY A 74 -8.79 4.11 -0.02
C GLY A 74 -7.96 3.94 1.24
N PHE A 75 -7.10 2.91 1.29
CA PHE A 75 -5.71 3.01 1.77
C PHE A 75 -5.00 1.75 1.26
N SER A 76 -4.03 1.96 0.38
CA SER A 76 -3.26 0.93 -0.29
C SER A 76 -2.67 -0.08 0.69
N ALA A 77 -3.06 -1.35 0.51
CA ALA A 77 -2.18 -2.51 0.49
C ALA A 77 -0.91 -2.46 1.34
N LEU A 78 -1.04 -2.63 2.66
CA LEU A 78 0.04 -3.20 3.46
C LEU A 78 -0.16 -4.71 3.55
N SER A 79 0.42 -5.42 2.58
CA SER A 79 0.66 -6.86 2.68
C SER A 79 1.79 -7.08 3.71
N PRO A 80 1.58 -7.81 4.82
CA PRO A 80 2.62 -7.96 5.85
C PRO A 80 3.81 -8.84 5.44
N ASN A 81 3.90 -9.27 4.18
CA ASN A 81 4.94 -10.17 3.66
C ASN A 81 5.42 -9.82 2.23
N SER A 82 5.03 -8.67 1.67
CA SER A 82 5.77 -8.11 0.53
C SER A 82 6.84 -7.22 1.12
N VAL A 83 8.10 -7.59 0.98
CA VAL A 83 9.19 -6.65 1.25
C VAL A 83 8.96 -5.47 0.30
N GLU A 84 8.49 -4.36 0.84
CA GLU A 84 8.02 -3.22 0.06
C GLU A 84 9.22 -2.60 -0.65
N SER A 85 9.37 -2.89 -1.94
CA SER A 85 10.39 -2.29 -2.80
C SER A 85 10.20 -0.78 -2.80
N LEU A 86 11.24 -0.03 -2.43
CA LEU A 86 11.18 1.42 -2.35
C LEU A 86 10.77 2.00 -3.70
N SER A 87 9.71 2.82 -3.72
CA SER A 87 9.27 3.53 -4.93
C SER A 87 9.23 5.04 -4.67
N MET A 88 9.74 5.81 -5.63
CA MET A 88 9.89 7.26 -5.58
C MET A 88 9.26 7.89 -6.82
N VAL A 89 8.38 8.86 -6.63
CA VAL A 89 7.81 9.69 -7.71
C VAL A 89 8.63 10.96 -7.85
N ASN A 90 8.86 11.43 -9.08
CA ASN A 90 9.79 12.53 -9.40
C ASN A 90 11.16 12.29 -8.77
N ALA A 91 11.68 11.09 -8.96
CA ALA A 91 12.94 10.67 -8.37
C ALA A 91 14.08 11.56 -8.86
N ARG A 92 14.98 11.94 -7.96
CA ARG A 92 16.19 12.70 -8.28
C ARG A 92 17.37 12.16 -7.49
N PHE A 93 18.39 11.73 -8.22
CA PHE A 93 19.66 11.25 -7.70
C PHE A 93 20.73 12.26 -8.04
N PHE A 94 21.51 12.65 -7.03
CA PHE A 94 22.67 13.51 -7.18
C PHE A 94 23.94 12.71 -6.92
N GLY A 95 25.00 13.03 -7.65
CA GLY A 95 26.30 12.46 -7.40
C GLY A 95 27.42 13.35 -7.90
N ILE A 96 28.65 12.93 -7.60
CA ILE A 96 29.86 13.55 -8.11
C ILE A 96 30.66 12.51 -8.89
N ASN A 97 31.27 12.94 -9.99
CA ASN A 97 32.18 12.11 -10.76
C ASN A 97 33.60 12.13 -10.17
N SER A 98 34.52 11.40 -10.80
CA SER A 98 35.95 11.35 -10.42
C SER A 98 36.71 12.68 -10.49
N ARG A 99 36.11 13.75 -11.05
CA ARG A 99 36.68 15.10 -11.07
C ARG A 99 35.93 16.08 -10.17
N ASN A 100 35.09 15.58 -9.26
CA ASN A 100 34.29 16.43 -8.38
C ASN A 100 33.28 17.32 -9.15
N GLN A 101 32.87 16.89 -10.34
CA GLN A 101 31.79 17.55 -11.09
C GLN A 101 30.46 16.89 -10.73
N PRO A 102 29.41 17.67 -10.44
CA PRO A 102 28.11 17.12 -10.14
C PRO A 102 27.47 16.51 -11.40
N PHE A 103 26.66 15.49 -11.18
CA PHE A 103 25.71 14.98 -12.14
C PHE A 103 24.37 14.77 -11.46
N THR A 104 23.31 14.85 -12.24
CA THR A 104 21.95 14.56 -11.78
C THR A 104 21.34 13.49 -12.67
N VAL A 105 20.63 12.55 -12.06
CA VAL A 105 19.75 11.60 -12.75
C VAL A 105 18.36 11.78 -12.18
N THR A 106 17.38 12.06 -13.03
CA THR A 106 15.96 12.16 -12.65
C THR A 106 15.13 11.11 -13.37
N ALA A 107 13.98 10.77 -12.82
CA ALA A 107 12.99 9.90 -13.45
C ALA A 107 11.59 10.27 -12.97
N ASP A 108 10.57 9.99 -13.78
CA ASP A 108 9.18 10.20 -13.38
C ASP A 108 8.82 9.27 -12.22
N VAL A 109 9.28 8.02 -12.30
CA VAL A 109 9.19 7.03 -11.24
C VAL A 109 10.52 6.28 -11.15
N ALA A 110 11.01 6.04 -9.93
CA ALA A 110 12.10 5.11 -9.66
C ALA A 110 11.63 4.06 -8.66
N THR A 111 11.74 2.79 -9.01
CA THR A 111 11.40 1.66 -8.12
C THR A 111 12.63 0.79 -7.93
N GLU A 112 12.93 0.42 -6.69
CA GLU A 112 13.99 -0.52 -6.40
C GLU A 112 13.63 -1.90 -6.93
N ASP A 113 14.54 -2.52 -7.68
CA ASP A 113 14.29 -3.83 -8.34
C ASP A 113 14.01 -4.92 -7.30
N ASP A 114 14.92 -5.05 -6.34
CA ASP A 114 14.77 -5.84 -5.13
C ASP A 114 15.14 -5.00 -3.90
N PRO A 115 14.45 -5.16 -2.76
CA PRO A 115 14.74 -4.42 -1.54
C PRO A 115 16.20 -4.57 -1.08
N GLY A 116 16.93 -3.46 -1.03
CA GLY A 116 18.35 -3.41 -0.64
C GLY A 116 19.34 -3.80 -1.75
N SER A 117 18.87 -4.09 -2.97
CA SER A 117 19.73 -4.35 -4.13
C SER A 117 20.59 -3.14 -4.48
N GLY A 118 20.06 -1.92 -4.28
CA GLY A 118 20.67 -0.68 -4.77
C GLY A 118 20.58 -0.52 -6.29
N ILE A 119 19.69 -1.27 -6.94
CA ILE A 119 19.35 -1.14 -8.36
C ILE A 119 17.99 -0.44 -8.45
N MET A 120 17.96 0.73 -9.07
CA MET A 120 16.75 1.50 -9.28
C MET A 120 16.30 1.37 -10.73
N VAL A 121 15.11 0.81 -10.96
CA VAL A 121 14.43 0.81 -12.26
C VAL A 121 13.78 2.17 -12.44
N LEU A 122 14.18 2.87 -13.50
CA LEU A 122 13.77 4.24 -13.81
C LEU A 122 12.81 4.26 -14.99
N ASP A 123 11.69 4.97 -14.83
CA ASP A 123 10.76 5.31 -15.90
C ASP A 123 11.03 6.73 -16.41
N GLN A 124 11.17 6.86 -17.73
CA GLN A 124 11.57 8.10 -18.40
C GLN A 124 12.80 8.80 -17.77
N PRO A 125 13.93 8.08 -17.59
CA PRO A 125 15.11 8.68 -17.00
C PRO A 125 15.65 9.83 -17.86
N LYS A 126 16.13 10.85 -17.17
CA LYS A 126 16.88 11.98 -17.73
C LYS A 126 18.15 12.15 -16.92
N ALA A 127 19.25 12.51 -17.56
CA ALA A 127 20.46 12.85 -16.84
C ALA A 127 21.14 14.08 -17.44
N ASP A 128 21.73 14.87 -16.55
CA ASP A 128 22.53 16.03 -16.91
C ASP A 128 23.88 15.96 -16.20
N PHE A 129 24.93 16.35 -16.94
CA PHE A 129 26.27 16.49 -16.39
C PHE A 129 27.08 17.50 -17.19
N THR A 130 28.11 18.04 -16.54
CA THR A 130 29.03 19.00 -17.16
C THR A 130 30.31 18.29 -17.60
N THR A 131 30.69 18.47 -18.85
CA THR A 131 31.97 18.00 -19.41
C THR A 131 33.15 18.77 -18.83
N MET A 132 34.38 18.37 -19.17
CA MET A 132 35.58 19.12 -18.79
C MET A 132 35.64 20.55 -19.33
N SER A 133 35.09 20.79 -20.52
CA SER A 133 35.11 22.10 -21.17
C SER A 133 34.08 23.06 -20.58
N GLY A 134 33.26 22.60 -19.63
CA GLY A 134 32.14 23.35 -19.08
C GLY A 134 30.84 23.20 -19.89
N ALA A 135 30.87 22.49 -21.03
CA ALA A 135 29.67 22.22 -21.81
C ALA A 135 28.77 21.20 -21.10
N GLY A 136 27.47 21.44 -21.11
CA GLY A 136 26.44 20.53 -20.65
C GLY A 136 26.22 19.37 -21.62
N VAL A 137 25.95 18.21 -21.04
CA VAL A 137 25.39 17.05 -21.74
C VAL A 137 24.07 16.73 -21.07
N TYR A 138 23.04 16.59 -21.90
CA TYR A 138 21.72 16.13 -21.49
C TYR A 138 21.41 14.82 -22.19
N LEU A 139 20.78 13.89 -21.49
CA LEU A 139 20.31 12.64 -22.07
C LEU A 139 18.97 12.25 -21.52
N GLU A 140 18.25 11.46 -22.29
CA GLU A 140 16.97 10.89 -21.93
C GLU A 140 16.76 9.53 -22.60
N ALA A 141 15.90 8.70 -22.00
CA ALA A 141 15.47 7.42 -22.54
C ALA A 141 14.07 7.07 -22.03
N ARG A 142 13.46 6.01 -22.57
CA ARG A 142 12.17 5.49 -22.08
C ARG A 142 12.31 4.76 -20.75
N ARG A 143 13.38 3.97 -20.59
CA ARG A 143 13.63 3.18 -19.38
C ARG A 143 15.11 3.22 -19.02
N GLY A 144 15.43 3.08 -17.74
CA GLY A 144 16.79 2.91 -17.30
C GLY A 144 16.94 2.07 -16.04
N PHE A 145 18.16 1.63 -15.78
CA PHE A 145 18.56 0.90 -14.59
C PHE A 145 19.75 1.62 -13.98
N TYR A 146 19.55 2.19 -12.80
CA TYR A 146 20.59 2.91 -12.09
C TYR A 146 21.16 2.06 -10.96
N TYR A 147 22.41 1.66 -11.14
CA TYR A 147 23.19 0.88 -10.19
C TYR A 147 23.91 1.85 -9.24
N GLN A 148 23.26 2.19 -8.13
CA GLN A 148 23.69 3.31 -7.26
C GLN A 148 25.12 3.15 -6.73
N LYS A 149 25.48 1.93 -6.30
CA LYS A 149 26.80 1.62 -5.72
C LYS A 149 27.93 1.74 -6.76
N GLN A 150 27.65 1.33 -8.00
CA GLN A 150 28.61 1.33 -9.10
C GLN A 150 28.61 2.67 -9.86
N GLN A 151 27.58 3.50 -9.66
CA GLN A 151 27.32 4.72 -10.44
C GLN A 151 27.23 4.41 -11.95
N LEU A 152 26.61 3.29 -12.29
CA LEU A 152 26.32 2.89 -13.68
C LEU A 152 24.86 3.16 -14.00
N LEU A 153 24.61 3.65 -15.21
CA LEU A 153 23.27 3.91 -15.72
C LEU A 153 23.13 3.19 -17.06
N ASP A 154 22.31 2.14 -17.08
CA ASP A 154 21.90 1.48 -18.30
C ASP A 154 20.60 2.11 -18.79
N LEU A 155 20.53 2.43 -20.08
CA LEU A 155 19.39 3.10 -20.71
C LEU A 155 18.90 2.26 -21.87
N GLU A 156 17.58 2.17 -21.98
CA GLU A 156 16.90 1.38 -23.01
C GLU A 156 15.69 2.13 -23.59
N GLY A 157 15.56 2.07 -24.92
CA GLY A 157 14.47 2.64 -25.68
C GLY A 157 14.64 4.15 -25.93
N GLU A 158 14.78 4.52 -27.20
CA GLU A 158 14.89 5.93 -27.64
C GLU A 158 15.90 6.75 -26.83
N VAL A 159 17.13 6.25 -26.71
CA VAL A 159 18.19 6.97 -26.01
C VAL A 159 18.64 8.15 -26.87
N ASN A 160 18.39 9.36 -26.38
CA ASN A 160 18.80 10.61 -27.00
C ASN A 160 19.81 11.31 -26.12
N MET A 161 20.88 11.81 -26.72
CA MET A 161 21.92 12.57 -26.03
C MET A 161 22.19 13.85 -26.80
N PHE A 162 22.27 14.96 -26.06
CA PHE A 162 22.44 16.31 -26.58
C PHE A 162 23.63 16.95 -25.90
N HIS A 163 24.41 17.69 -26.67
CA HIS A 163 25.58 18.42 -26.19
C HIS A 163 25.50 19.88 -26.65
N ASP A 164 25.84 20.83 -25.78
CA ASP A 164 25.66 22.28 -26.02
C ASP A 164 26.28 22.79 -27.33
N ASN A 165 27.38 22.19 -27.78
CA ASN A 165 28.02 22.49 -29.07
C ASN A 165 27.22 22.04 -30.32
N GLY A 166 25.95 21.64 -30.16
CA GLY A 166 25.07 21.24 -31.27
C GLY A 166 25.30 19.82 -31.78
N TYR A 167 25.82 18.93 -30.93
CA TYR A 167 25.95 17.51 -31.25
C TYR A 167 24.82 16.71 -30.62
N GLU A 168 24.31 15.74 -31.38
CA GLU A 168 23.23 14.85 -30.97
C GLU A 168 23.62 13.40 -31.26
N LEU A 169 23.21 12.48 -30.40
CA LEU A 169 23.40 11.05 -30.58
C LEU A 169 22.11 10.31 -30.25
N HIS A 170 21.67 9.46 -31.18
CA HIS A 170 20.47 8.64 -31.07
C HIS A 170 20.83 7.17 -31.17
N THR A 171 20.31 6.37 -30.24
CA THR A 171 20.51 4.92 -30.20
C THR A 171 19.40 4.23 -29.42
N GLU A 172 19.32 2.91 -29.49
CA GLU A 172 18.31 2.14 -28.75
C GLU A 172 18.77 1.79 -27.33
N LYS A 173 20.08 1.64 -27.11
CA LYS A 173 20.66 1.28 -25.82
C LYS A 173 21.98 1.99 -25.58
N ALA A 174 22.19 2.41 -24.34
CA ALA A 174 23.46 2.98 -23.90
C ALA A 174 23.75 2.57 -22.46
N ARG A 175 25.03 2.30 -22.17
CA ARG A 175 25.54 2.14 -20.81
C ARG A 175 26.44 3.32 -20.48
N LEU A 176 26.18 3.96 -19.35
CA LEU A 176 26.95 5.10 -18.87
C LEU A 176 27.64 4.74 -17.56
N ASP A 177 28.90 5.11 -17.46
CA ASP A 177 29.64 5.15 -16.21
C ASP A 177 29.73 6.61 -15.76
N LEU A 178 28.88 6.98 -14.79
CA LEU A 178 28.75 8.36 -14.32
C LEU A 178 30.00 8.80 -13.54
N LYS A 179 30.68 7.86 -12.87
CA LYS A 179 31.90 8.12 -12.11
C LYS A 179 33.08 8.47 -13.04
N ARG A 180 33.21 7.75 -14.14
CA ARG A 180 34.24 7.96 -15.17
C ARG A 180 33.81 8.95 -16.25
N SER A 181 32.53 9.29 -16.31
CA SER A 181 31.90 10.12 -17.34
C SER A 181 32.13 9.56 -18.75
N THR A 182 31.99 8.24 -18.89
CA THR A 182 32.13 7.52 -20.16
C THR A 182 30.82 6.84 -20.52
N ALA A 183 30.61 6.59 -21.81
CA ALA A 183 29.41 5.90 -22.29
C ALA A 183 29.78 4.90 -23.40
N GLU A 184 28.99 3.85 -23.57
CA GLU A 184 29.16 2.91 -24.66
C GLU A 184 27.82 2.32 -25.10
N GLY A 185 27.76 1.91 -26.35
CA GLY A 185 26.64 1.17 -26.92
C GLY A 185 27.11 0.27 -28.04
N ASN A 186 26.56 -0.94 -28.08
CA ASN A 186 26.88 -1.97 -29.07
C ASN A 186 25.74 -2.19 -30.08
N VAL A 187 24.78 -1.27 -30.12
CA VAL A 187 23.65 -1.25 -31.05
C VAL A 187 23.77 -0.05 -31.99
N PRO A 188 23.07 -0.05 -33.14
CA PRO A 188 23.16 1.03 -34.11
C PRO A 188 22.99 2.42 -33.49
N VAL A 189 23.82 3.33 -33.97
CA VAL A 189 23.94 4.68 -33.45
C VAL A 189 23.96 5.66 -34.61
N ILE A 190 23.31 6.79 -34.41
CA ILE A 190 23.29 7.91 -35.33
C ILE A 190 23.78 9.12 -34.55
N GLY A 191 24.86 9.73 -35.03
CA GLY A 191 25.35 11.01 -34.53
C GLY A 191 25.06 12.13 -35.53
N GLN A 192 24.68 13.29 -35.02
CA GLN A 192 24.50 14.51 -35.81
C GLN A 192 25.31 15.63 -35.18
N GLY A 193 25.87 16.49 -36.01
CA GLY A 193 26.58 17.67 -35.56
C GLY A 193 26.68 18.74 -36.64
N PRO A 194 27.32 19.88 -36.34
CA PRO A 194 27.43 21.00 -37.27
C PRO A 194 28.08 20.60 -38.61
N GLN A 195 29.06 19.70 -38.55
CA GLN A 195 29.84 19.26 -39.71
C GLN A 195 29.14 18.19 -40.58
N GLY A 196 28.10 17.53 -40.07
CA GLY A 196 27.46 16.43 -40.79
C GLY A 196 26.76 15.39 -39.91
N ARG A 197 26.56 14.21 -40.48
CA ARG A 197 25.88 13.07 -39.85
C ARG A 197 26.76 11.83 -39.94
N ILE A 198 26.85 11.08 -38.84
CA ILE A 198 27.56 9.81 -38.75
C ILE A 198 26.56 8.70 -38.40
N ASN A 199 26.72 7.54 -39.02
CA ASN A 199 26.00 6.33 -38.63
C ASN A 199 27.03 5.25 -38.29
N GLY A 200 26.73 4.39 -37.31
CA GLY A 200 27.55 3.25 -36.96
C GLY A 200 26.77 2.13 -36.29
N GLN A 201 27.46 1.02 -36.02
CA GLN A 201 26.87 -0.14 -35.34
C GLN A 201 26.99 -0.09 -33.83
N GLY A 202 27.76 0.86 -33.31
CA GLY A 202 27.93 1.11 -31.88
C GLY A 202 28.77 2.35 -31.67
N PHE A 203 28.94 2.77 -30.42
CA PHE A 203 29.76 3.92 -30.05
C PHE A 203 30.48 3.71 -28.72
N ARG A 204 31.50 4.53 -28.50
CA ARG A 204 32.18 4.70 -27.23
C ARG A 204 32.47 6.18 -27.01
N ILE A 205 32.14 6.68 -25.84
CA ILE A 205 32.52 8.00 -25.35
C ILE A 205 33.64 7.79 -24.35
N LEU A 206 34.83 8.28 -24.72
CA LEU A 206 36.07 8.12 -23.98
C LEU A 206 36.51 9.47 -23.41
N GLU A 207 37.57 9.43 -22.61
CA GLU A 207 38.23 10.63 -22.08
C GLU A 207 37.27 11.59 -21.36
N LYS A 208 36.29 11.02 -20.67
CA LYS A 208 35.29 11.75 -19.89
C LYS A 208 34.42 12.69 -20.74
N GLY A 209 34.06 12.25 -21.94
CA GLY A 209 33.22 13.02 -22.88
C GLY A 209 33.99 13.73 -24.00
N ALA A 210 35.33 13.75 -23.95
CA ALA A 210 36.13 14.50 -24.92
C ALA A 210 36.24 13.84 -26.30
N GLN A 211 36.10 12.51 -26.37
CA GLN A 211 36.19 11.76 -27.62
C GLN A 211 34.98 10.86 -27.82
N ILE A 212 34.36 10.94 -29.00
CA ILE A 212 33.29 10.06 -29.43
C ILE A 212 33.82 9.20 -30.57
N LEU A 213 33.90 7.89 -30.32
CA LEU A 213 34.29 6.88 -31.30
C LEU A 213 33.05 6.14 -31.78
N VAL A 214 32.84 6.09 -33.08
CA VAL A 214 31.80 5.26 -33.70
C VAL A 214 32.45 3.95 -34.17
N THR A 215 31.84 2.83 -33.80
CA THR A 215 32.41 1.49 -33.93
C THR A 215 31.62 0.60 -34.90
N GLY A 216 32.30 -0.44 -35.41
CA GLY A 216 31.75 -1.35 -36.42
C GLY A 216 31.68 -0.72 -37.81
N LYS A 217 30.74 -1.20 -38.62
CA LYS A 217 30.47 -0.62 -39.95
C LYS A 217 29.89 0.78 -39.78
N SER A 218 30.60 1.77 -40.31
CA SER A 218 30.28 3.19 -40.09
C SER A 218 30.30 3.98 -41.40
N SER A 219 29.49 5.03 -41.47
CA SER A 219 29.43 5.96 -42.61
C SER A 219 29.38 7.40 -42.11
N LEU A 220 30.12 8.30 -42.73
CA LEU A 220 30.14 9.73 -42.40
C LEU A 220 29.72 10.55 -43.63
N ASN A 221 28.67 11.36 -43.46
CA ASN A 221 28.21 12.31 -44.46
C ASN A 221 28.52 13.73 -43.97
N LEU A 222 29.48 14.39 -44.60
CA LEU A 222 29.86 15.76 -44.27
C LEU A 222 29.08 16.75 -45.12
N LYS A 223 28.67 17.87 -44.51
CA LYS A 223 28.19 19.01 -45.29
C LYS A 223 29.40 19.63 -45.97
N GLY A 224 29.42 19.63 -47.30
CA GLY A 224 30.49 20.25 -48.07
C GLY A 224 30.63 21.72 -47.67
N ALA A 225 31.86 22.18 -47.45
CA ALA A 225 32.14 23.60 -47.28
C ALA A 225 31.73 24.30 -48.58
N GLY A 226 30.66 25.09 -48.53
CA GLY A 226 30.25 25.90 -49.67
C GLY A 226 31.41 26.83 -50.02
N SER A 227 31.97 26.66 -51.21
CA SER A 227 32.88 27.64 -51.80
C SER A 227 32.10 28.95 -51.89
N LYS A 228 32.50 29.93 -51.08
CA LYS A 228 32.19 31.33 -51.36
C LYS A 228 33.20 31.88 -52.36
#